data_AF-A0A8T6GIV2-F1
#
_entry.id   AF-A0A8T6GIV2-F1
#
_cell.length_a   1.000
_cell.length_b   1.000
_cell.length_c   1.000
_cell.angle_alpha   90.00
_cell.angle_beta   90.00
_cell.angle_gamma   90.00
#
_symmetry.space_group_name_H-M   'P 1'
#
loop_
_entity.id
_entity.type
_entity.pdbx_description
1 polymer ?
#
loop_
_entity_poly.entity_id
_entity_poly.type
_entity_poly.pdbx_seq_one_letter_code
_entity_poly.pdbx_strand_id
1 'polypeptide(L)'
;MADKEDRSGWPAEALDAITRLEKRLGEVNSESAQRKEELRELREAQQAERDKVDAQRRAEKEAATSALKEQGKYRPLYEEAQKRLGELEAELELARDKSANYEGVLSASVKARTEKLPEEYRGMVPAMSPDLQLAWLDSNSALLTRPTPDRKDTSAQFNTGDQPLTAMQEAARKAAGMSEEQYRKRLAQIDTAPIQ
;
A
#
# COMPACT_ATOMS: atom_id res chain seq x y z
N MET A 1 -34.46 43.62 81.46
CA MET A 1 -34.47 44.72 82.44
C MET A 1 -34.10 44.10 83.77
N ALA A 2 -32.83 44.20 84.16
CA ALA A 2 -32.38 43.79 85.49
C ALA A 2 -32.40 45.05 86.37
N ASP A 3 -33.05 44.97 87.52
CA ASP A 3 -33.03 46.01 88.54
C ASP A 3 -31.58 46.39 88.85
N LYS A 4 -31.25 47.67 88.67
CA LYS A 4 -29.99 48.21 89.20
C LYS A 4 -30.20 48.36 90.70
N GLU A 5 -29.81 47.34 91.45
CA GLU A 5 -29.77 47.41 92.91
C GLU A 5 -29.10 48.72 93.35
N ASP A 6 -29.75 49.44 94.27
CA ASP A 6 -29.21 50.66 94.86
C ASP A 6 -27.98 50.32 95.70
N ARG A 7 -26.79 50.57 95.15
CA ARG A 7 -25.49 50.26 95.76
C ARG A 7 -24.97 51.39 96.68
N SER A 8 -25.78 52.42 96.95
CA SER A 8 -25.36 53.63 97.69
C SER A 8 -24.99 53.40 99.16
N GLY A 9 -25.47 52.31 99.78
CA GLY A 9 -25.18 51.94 101.18
C GLY A 9 -24.09 50.88 101.38
N TRP A 10 -23.40 50.45 100.32
CA TRP A 10 -22.43 49.35 100.40
C TRP A 10 -21.07 49.85 100.89
N PRO A 11 -20.32 49.05 101.67
CA PRO A 11 -18.97 49.42 102.10
C PRO A 11 -18.05 49.57 100.87
N ALA A 12 -17.14 50.54 100.91
CA ALA A 12 -16.26 50.87 99.79
C ALA A 12 -15.44 49.66 99.26
N GLU A 13 -15.05 48.76 100.15
CA GLU A 13 -14.37 47.52 99.80
C GLU A 13 -15.23 46.57 98.94
N ALA A 14 -16.54 46.52 99.19
CA ALA A 14 -17.47 45.72 98.39
C ALA A 14 -17.67 46.33 97.00
N LEU A 15 -17.75 47.65 96.89
CA LEU A 15 -17.84 48.34 95.60
C LEU A 15 -16.59 48.11 94.74
N ASP A 16 -15.40 48.20 95.34
CA ASP A 16 -14.14 47.94 94.64
C ASP A 16 -14.00 46.47 94.22
N ALA A 17 -14.45 45.53 95.06
CA ALA A 17 -14.49 44.11 94.72
C ALA A 17 -15.42 43.84 93.52
N ILE A 18 -16.59 44.48 93.47
CA ILE A 18 -17.53 44.37 92.32
C ILE A 18 -16.89 44.95 91.06
N THR A 19 -16.28 46.13 91.12
CA THR A 19 -15.62 46.72 89.95
C THR A 19 -14.49 45.82 89.41
N ARG A 20 -13.71 45.19 90.31
CA ARG A 20 -12.70 44.20 89.92
C ARG A 20 -13.31 42.95 89.27
N LEU A 21 -14.45 42.48 89.77
CA LEU A 21 -15.17 41.33 89.20
C LEU A 21 -15.80 41.66 87.84
N GLU A 22 -16.42 42.83 87.69
CA GLU A 22 -17.01 43.31 86.43
C GLU A 22 -15.93 43.44 85.35
N LYS A 23 -14.75 43.98 85.71
CA LYS A 23 -13.59 44.04 84.80
C LYS A 23 -13.12 42.64 84.38
N ARG A 24 -12.92 41.73 85.33
CA ARG A 24 -12.51 40.34 85.04
C ARG A 24 -13.54 39.60 84.18
N LEU A 25 -14.83 39.84 84.41
CA LEU A 25 -15.90 39.26 83.59
C LEU A 25 -15.86 39.78 82.15
N GLY A 26 -15.59 41.08 81.97
CA GLY A 26 -15.37 41.69 80.66
C GLY A 26 -14.18 41.07 79.92
N GLU A 27 -13.05 40.89 80.61
CA GLU A 27 -11.85 40.24 80.06
C GLU A 27 -12.14 38.79 79.64
N VAL A 28 -12.72 37.97 80.53
CA VAL A 28 -13.09 36.57 80.24
C VAL A 28 -14.09 36.46 79.08
N ASN A 29 -15.06 37.36 78.98
CA ASN A 29 -16.00 37.38 77.86
C ASN A 29 -15.31 37.71 76.53
N SER A 30 -14.37 38.66 76.54
CA SER A 30 -13.59 39.01 75.35
C SER A 30 -12.68 37.86 74.90
N GLU A 31 -11.99 37.18 75.82
CA GLU A 31 -11.19 35.98 75.53
C GLU A 31 -12.07 34.84 75.00
N SER A 32 -13.25 34.63 75.59
CA SER A 32 -14.17 33.60 75.10
C SER A 32 -14.69 33.91 73.70
N ALA A 33 -14.90 35.19 73.36
CA ALA A 33 -15.30 35.59 72.01
C ALA A 33 -14.17 35.33 71.01
N GLN A 34 -12.93 35.70 71.35
CA GLN A 34 -11.76 35.44 70.50
C GLN A 34 -11.55 33.95 70.25
N ARG A 35 -11.59 33.11 71.30
CA ARG A 35 -11.45 31.65 71.17
C ARG A 35 -12.55 31.03 70.31
N LYS A 36 -13.78 31.55 70.37
CA LYS A 36 -14.88 31.07 69.53
C LYS A 36 -14.65 31.38 68.06
N GLU A 37 -14.10 32.56 67.76
CA GLU A 37 -13.76 32.95 66.40
C GLU A 37 -12.59 32.11 65.86
N GLU A 38 -11.52 31.95 66.63
CA GLU A 38 -10.38 31.08 66.25
C GLU A 38 -10.81 29.64 65.98
N LEU A 39 -11.70 29.08 66.82
CA LEU A 39 -12.26 27.75 66.61
C LEU A 39 -13.12 27.66 65.35
N ARG A 40 -13.81 28.73 65.00
CA ARG A 40 -14.60 28.81 63.77
C ARG A 40 -13.69 28.83 62.56
N GLU A 41 -12.70 29.73 62.53
CA GLU A 41 -11.72 29.82 61.46
C GLU A 41 -10.96 28.50 61.26
N LEU A 42 -10.54 27.85 62.34
CA LEU A 42 -9.86 26.56 62.27
C LEU A 42 -10.76 25.47 61.66
N ARG A 43 -12.05 25.45 62.00
CA ARG A 43 -13.00 24.49 61.41
C ARG A 43 -13.24 24.77 59.94
N GLU A 44 -13.40 26.03 59.56
CA GLU A 44 -13.57 26.43 58.16
C GLU A 44 -12.32 26.08 57.34
N ALA A 45 -11.12 26.33 57.86
CA ALA A 45 -9.87 25.94 57.24
C ALA A 45 -9.72 24.41 57.10
N GLN A 46 -10.05 23.65 58.14
CA GLN A 46 -10.03 22.18 58.07
C GLN A 46 -11.04 21.63 57.07
N GLN A 47 -12.23 22.22 56.99
CA GLN A 47 -13.24 21.80 56.02
C GLN A 47 -12.77 22.10 54.60
N ALA A 48 -12.21 23.30 54.35
CA ALA A 48 -11.68 23.66 53.05
C ALA A 48 -10.54 22.72 52.60
N GLU A 49 -9.64 22.33 53.51
CA GLU A 49 -8.60 21.36 53.20
C GLU A 49 -9.15 19.96 52.90
N ARG A 50 -10.15 19.50 53.66
CA ARG A 50 -10.84 18.23 53.37
C ARG A 50 -11.49 18.26 52.00
N ASP A 51 -12.19 19.34 51.67
CA ASP A 51 -12.85 19.51 50.38
C ASP A 51 -11.85 19.53 49.22
N LYS A 52 -10.69 20.17 49.39
CA LYS A 52 -9.59 20.13 48.40
C LYS A 52 -9.05 18.72 48.20
N VAL A 53 -8.77 18.00 49.30
CA VAL A 53 -8.25 16.63 49.23
C VAL A 53 -9.27 15.70 48.56
N ASP A 54 -10.55 15.84 48.90
CA ASP A 54 -11.61 15.05 48.29
C ASP A 54 -11.79 15.38 46.81
N ALA A 55 -11.68 16.66 46.42
CA ALA A 55 -11.70 17.06 45.01
C ALA A 55 -10.51 16.48 44.23
N GLN A 56 -9.29 16.53 44.79
CA GLN A 56 -8.10 15.92 44.18
C GLN A 56 -8.27 14.41 44.00
N ARG A 57 -8.73 13.70 45.03
CA ARG A 57 -8.99 12.26 44.96
C ARG A 57 -10.03 11.89 43.89
N ARG A 58 -11.05 12.73 43.69
CA ARG A 58 -12.03 12.53 42.61
C ARG A 58 -11.39 12.72 41.24
N ALA A 59 -10.63 13.79 41.05
CA ALA A 59 -9.93 14.06 39.80
C ALA A 59 -8.93 12.95 39.43
N GLU A 60 -8.15 12.46 40.39
CA GLU A 60 -7.23 11.33 40.18
C GLU A 60 -7.96 10.04 39.78
N LYS A 61 -9.08 9.73 40.45
CA LYS A 61 -9.91 8.58 40.09
C LYS A 61 -10.49 8.72 38.68
N GLU A 62 -11.01 9.88 38.33
CA GLU A 62 -11.54 10.15 36.99
C GLU A 62 -10.45 9.98 35.93
N ALA A 63 -9.27 10.56 36.14
CA ALA A 63 -8.12 10.42 35.25
C ALA A 63 -7.70 8.94 35.09
N ALA A 64 -7.59 8.19 36.20
CA ALA A 64 -7.26 6.77 36.17
C ALA A 64 -8.32 5.94 35.43
N THR A 65 -9.61 6.21 35.65
CA THR A 65 -10.69 5.53 34.92
C THR A 65 -10.70 5.86 33.43
N SER A 66 -10.36 7.10 33.05
CA SER A 66 -10.25 7.49 31.64
C SER A 66 -9.10 6.78 30.95
N ALA A 67 -7.93 6.75 31.58
CA ALA A 67 -6.75 6.05 31.06
C ALA A 67 -7.01 4.53 30.88
N LEU A 68 -7.68 3.90 31.84
CA LEU A 68 -8.08 2.48 31.73
C LEU A 68 -9.09 2.24 30.59
N LYS A 69 -10.06 3.15 30.40
CA LYS A 69 -11.01 3.07 29.27
C LYS A 69 -10.31 3.22 27.93
N GLU A 70 -9.34 4.12 27.81
CA GLU A 70 -8.55 4.29 26.60
C GLU A 70 -7.72 3.05 26.30
N GLN A 71 -6.97 2.52 27.28
CA GLN A 71 -6.22 1.27 27.11
C GLN A 71 -7.12 0.09 26.72
N GLY A 72 -8.30 -0.01 27.33
CA GLY A 72 -9.30 -1.03 26.99
C GLY A 72 -9.80 -0.96 25.54
N LYS A 73 -9.79 0.22 24.92
CA LYS A 73 -10.13 0.42 23.49
C LYS A 73 -8.94 0.13 22.56
N TYR A 74 -7.71 0.38 23.00
CA TYR A 74 -6.52 0.10 22.19
C TYR A 74 -6.26 -1.39 21.99
N ARG A 75 -6.53 -2.21 23.01
CA ARG A 75 -6.33 -3.67 22.95
C ARG A 75 -7.09 -4.36 21.81
N PRO A 76 -8.42 -4.18 21.64
CA PRO A 76 -9.14 -4.82 20.53
C PRO A 76 -8.70 -4.29 19.16
N LEU A 77 -8.38 -2.99 19.04
CA LEU A 77 -7.85 -2.42 17.80
C LEU A 77 -6.50 -3.04 17.41
N TYR A 78 -5.64 -3.27 18.39
CA TYR A 78 -4.35 -3.93 18.17
C TYR A 78 -4.51 -5.40 17.77
N GLU A 79 -5.40 -6.13 18.44
CA GLU A 79 -5.70 -7.53 18.13
C GLU A 79 -6.31 -7.66 16.72
N GLU A 80 -7.23 -6.77 16.33
CA GLU A 80 -7.79 -6.71 14.97
C GLU A 80 -6.72 -6.38 13.92
N ALA A 81 -5.86 -5.40 14.20
CA ALA A 81 -4.76 -5.03 13.32
C ALA A 81 -3.77 -6.19 13.10
N GLN A 82 -3.41 -6.91 14.17
CA GLN A 82 -2.54 -8.09 14.07
C GLN A 82 -3.17 -9.20 13.23
N LYS A 83 -4.46 -9.48 13.44
CA LYS A 83 -5.18 -10.48 12.66
C LYS A 83 -5.18 -10.13 11.17
N ARG A 84 -5.51 -8.87 10.84
CA ARG A 84 -5.54 -8.38 9.46
C ARG A 84 -4.16 -8.41 8.81
N LEU A 85 -3.10 -8.14 9.58
CA LEU A 85 -1.74 -8.19 9.09
C LEU A 85 -1.33 -9.64 8.76
N GLY A 86 -1.66 -10.60 9.62
CA GLY A 86 -1.43 -12.02 9.33
C GLY A 86 -2.21 -12.54 8.12
N GLU A 87 -3.46 -12.09 7.94
CA GLU A 87 -4.26 -12.43 6.74
C GLU A 87 -3.60 -11.88 5.46
N LEU A 88 -3.16 -10.62 5.48
CA LEU A 88 -2.48 -10.00 4.34
C LEU A 88 -1.13 -10.64 4.01
N GLU A 89 -0.35 -11.04 5.02
CA GLU A 89 0.91 -11.74 4.81
C GLU A 89 0.69 -13.09 4.12
N ALA A 90 -0.31 -13.86 4.55
CA ALA A 90 -0.67 -15.13 3.93
C ALA A 90 -1.17 -14.97 2.48
N GLU A 91 -2.00 -13.95 2.22
CA GLU A 91 -2.44 -13.63 0.85
C GLU A 91 -1.28 -13.23 -0.06
N LEU A 92 -0.32 -12.47 0.47
CA LEU A 92 0.85 -12.01 -0.27
C LEU A 92 1.82 -13.17 -0.57
N GLU A 93 2.02 -14.10 0.36
CA GLU A 93 2.79 -15.31 0.12
C GLU A 93 2.13 -16.17 -0.97
N LEU A 94 0.82 -16.41 -0.86
CA LEU A 94 0.07 -17.15 -1.88
C LEU A 94 0.13 -16.48 -3.26
N ALA A 95 0.06 -15.15 -3.31
CA ALA A 95 0.16 -14.39 -4.55
C ALA A 95 1.55 -14.52 -5.19
N ARG A 96 2.62 -14.50 -4.38
CA ARG A 96 4.00 -14.71 -4.83
C ARG A 96 4.19 -16.11 -5.42
N ASP A 97 3.69 -17.13 -4.72
CA ASP A 97 3.78 -18.53 -5.20
C ASP A 97 3.04 -18.71 -6.52
N LYS A 98 1.82 -18.16 -6.63
CA LYS A 98 1.07 -18.18 -7.89
C LYS A 98 1.81 -17.46 -9.00
N SER A 99 2.37 -16.28 -8.73
CA SER A 99 3.13 -15.51 -9.71
C SER A 99 4.35 -16.27 -10.21
N ALA A 100 5.14 -16.86 -9.31
CA ALA A 100 6.30 -17.66 -9.68
C ALA A 100 5.91 -18.89 -10.52
N ASN A 101 4.82 -19.57 -10.15
CA ASN A 101 4.30 -20.70 -10.91
C ASN A 101 3.86 -20.28 -12.33
N TYR A 102 3.12 -19.17 -12.45
CA TYR A 102 2.71 -18.66 -13.77
C TYR A 102 3.89 -18.24 -14.62
N GLU A 103 4.88 -17.57 -14.05
CA GLU A 103 6.11 -17.20 -14.75
C GLU A 103 6.86 -18.44 -15.27
N GLY A 104 6.92 -19.51 -14.46
CA GLY A 104 7.48 -20.79 -14.87
C GLY A 104 6.72 -21.43 -16.04
N VAL A 105 5.39 -21.47 -15.98
CA VAL A 105 4.54 -22.00 -17.06
C VAL A 105 4.70 -21.19 -18.35
N LEU A 106 4.71 -19.86 -18.26
CA LEU A 106 4.89 -18.98 -19.40
C LEU A 106 6.28 -19.17 -20.02
N SER A 107 7.33 -19.23 -19.19
CA SER A 107 8.70 -19.47 -19.64
C SER A 107 8.84 -20.82 -20.35
N ALA A 108 8.21 -21.87 -19.82
CA ALA A 108 8.18 -23.19 -20.45
C ALA A 108 7.44 -23.16 -21.81
N SER A 109 6.33 -22.42 -21.89
CA SER A 109 5.56 -22.25 -23.13
C SER A 109 6.36 -21.48 -24.20
N VAL A 110 7.03 -20.39 -23.82
CA VAL A 110 7.94 -19.64 -24.69
C VAL A 110 9.01 -20.59 -25.24
N LYS A 111 9.71 -21.31 -24.37
CA LYS A 111 10.77 -22.25 -24.77
C LYS A 111 10.25 -23.29 -25.75
N ALA A 112 9.13 -23.94 -25.45
CA ALA A 112 8.54 -24.97 -26.31
C ALA A 112 8.12 -24.44 -27.68
N ARG A 113 7.68 -23.17 -27.77
CA ARG A 113 7.33 -22.53 -29.04
C ARG A 113 8.58 -22.10 -29.82
N THR A 114 9.57 -21.53 -29.16
CA THR A 114 10.85 -21.14 -29.77
C THR A 114 11.60 -22.35 -30.33
N GLU A 115 11.58 -23.50 -29.65
CA GLU A 115 12.21 -24.75 -30.14
C GLU A 115 11.56 -25.26 -31.43
N LYS A 116 10.25 -25.04 -31.62
CA LYS A 116 9.51 -25.41 -32.84
C LYS A 116 9.78 -24.46 -34.02
N LEU A 117 10.35 -23.28 -33.76
CA LEU A 117 10.72 -22.37 -34.84
C LEU A 117 11.92 -22.92 -35.63
N PRO A 118 11.95 -22.68 -36.96
CA PRO A 118 13.16 -22.89 -37.75
C PRO A 118 14.38 -22.21 -37.12
N GLU A 119 15.54 -22.85 -37.18
CA GLU A 119 16.76 -22.42 -36.48
C GLU A 119 17.15 -20.97 -36.83
N GLU A 120 16.97 -20.58 -38.09
CA GLU A 120 17.20 -19.24 -38.63
C GLU A 120 16.37 -18.13 -37.94
N TYR A 121 15.19 -18.47 -37.41
CA TYR A 121 14.28 -17.52 -36.78
C TYR A 121 14.34 -17.50 -35.26
N ARG A 122 15.03 -18.47 -34.63
CA ARG A 122 15.13 -18.51 -33.15
C ARG A 122 15.81 -17.28 -32.57
N GLY A 123 16.80 -16.72 -33.27
CA GLY A 123 17.50 -15.50 -32.88
C GLY A 123 16.68 -14.22 -32.99
N MET A 124 15.50 -14.25 -33.63
CA MET A 124 14.62 -13.08 -33.75
C MET A 124 13.71 -12.88 -32.53
N VAL A 125 13.62 -13.87 -31.64
CA VAL A 125 12.79 -13.76 -30.43
C VAL A 125 13.44 -12.76 -29.47
N PRO A 126 12.78 -11.64 -29.15
CA PRO A 126 13.38 -10.61 -28.32
C PRO A 126 13.44 -11.02 -26.84
N ALA A 127 14.48 -10.57 -26.13
CA ALA A 127 14.64 -10.80 -24.70
C ALA A 127 13.75 -9.83 -23.89
N MET A 128 12.58 -10.31 -23.47
CA MET A 128 11.60 -9.59 -22.64
C MET A 128 10.94 -10.54 -21.63
N SER A 129 9.95 -10.09 -20.86
CA SER A 129 9.23 -10.98 -19.94
C SER A 129 8.47 -12.09 -20.72
N PRO A 130 8.30 -13.29 -20.14
CA PRO A 130 7.74 -14.45 -20.85
C PRO A 130 6.34 -14.22 -21.43
N ASP A 131 5.50 -13.43 -20.77
CA ASP A 131 4.18 -13.02 -21.24
C ASP A 131 4.26 -12.20 -22.54
N LEU A 132 5.18 -11.22 -22.58
CA LEU A 132 5.39 -10.39 -23.77
C LEU A 132 6.04 -11.20 -24.91
N GLN A 133 6.94 -12.14 -24.58
CA GLN A 133 7.51 -13.05 -25.58
C GLN A 133 6.42 -13.92 -26.23
N LEU A 134 5.48 -14.46 -25.45
CA LEU A 134 4.35 -15.22 -26.00
C LEU A 134 3.46 -14.36 -26.90
N ALA A 135 3.11 -13.15 -26.45
CA ALA A 135 2.30 -12.24 -27.25
C ALA A 135 2.99 -11.88 -28.59
N TRP A 136 4.31 -11.70 -28.57
CA TRP A 136 5.10 -11.48 -29.77
C TRP A 136 5.11 -12.71 -30.69
N LEU A 137 5.34 -13.90 -30.15
CA LEU A 137 5.32 -15.16 -30.89
C LEU A 137 3.96 -15.41 -31.55
N ASP A 138 2.87 -15.10 -30.83
CA ASP A 138 1.50 -15.24 -31.35
C ASP A 138 1.25 -14.26 -32.51
N SER A 139 1.65 -13.01 -32.34
CA SER A 139 1.49 -11.95 -33.36
C SER A 139 2.32 -12.22 -34.62
N ASN A 140 3.45 -12.90 -34.49
CA ASN A 140 4.37 -13.19 -35.61
C ASN A 140 4.26 -14.63 -36.13
N SER A 141 3.38 -15.45 -35.55
CA SER A 141 3.24 -16.88 -35.85
C SER A 141 3.13 -17.17 -37.35
N ALA A 142 2.29 -16.42 -38.07
CA ALA A 142 2.08 -16.59 -39.52
C ALA A 142 3.33 -16.34 -40.38
N LEU A 143 4.26 -15.49 -39.91
CA LEU A 143 5.52 -15.21 -40.59
C LEU A 143 6.58 -16.25 -40.23
N LEU A 144 6.57 -16.72 -38.98
CA LEU A 144 7.55 -17.64 -38.42
C LEU A 144 7.31 -19.12 -38.78
N THR A 145 6.09 -19.48 -39.20
CA THR A 145 5.73 -20.87 -39.57
C THR A 145 5.51 -21.06 -41.07
N ARG A 146 5.82 -20.07 -41.91
CA ARG A 146 5.72 -20.26 -43.36
C ARG A 146 6.72 -21.34 -43.80
N PRO A 147 6.28 -22.42 -44.47
CA PRO A 147 7.19 -23.42 -44.98
C PRO A 147 8.11 -22.75 -46.00
N THR A 148 9.42 -22.96 -45.84
CA THR A 148 10.41 -22.56 -46.83
C THR A 148 10.03 -23.20 -48.15
N PRO A 149 9.79 -22.45 -49.24
CA PRO A 149 9.50 -23.05 -50.52
C PRO A 149 10.67 -23.99 -50.88
N ASP A 150 10.34 -25.24 -51.24
CA ASP A 150 11.29 -26.25 -51.67
C ASP A 150 12.26 -25.63 -52.68
N ARG A 151 13.47 -25.31 -52.22
CA ARG A 151 14.55 -24.89 -53.09
C ARG A 151 15.13 -26.14 -53.73
N LYS A 152 14.32 -26.82 -54.55
CA LYS A 152 14.81 -27.83 -55.49
C LYS A 152 15.74 -27.10 -56.47
N ASP A 153 17.03 -27.28 -56.25
CA ASP A 153 18.14 -27.08 -57.18
C ASP A 153 17.82 -26.25 -58.42
N THR A 154 17.84 -24.92 -58.27
CA THR A 154 18.09 -24.01 -59.39
C THR A 154 19.59 -23.98 -59.71
N SER A 155 20.20 -25.17 -59.85
CA SER A 155 21.39 -25.38 -60.67
C SER A 155 21.00 -26.28 -61.85
N ALA A 156 19.85 -26.00 -62.46
CA ALA A 156 19.60 -26.45 -63.82
C ALA A 156 20.57 -25.69 -64.73
N GLN A 157 21.68 -26.32 -65.07
CA GLN A 157 22.38 -26.06 -66.32
C GLN A 157 21.32 -25.93 -67.41
N PHE A 158 21.18 -24.74 -67.99
CA PHE A 158 20.39 -24.50 -69.18
C PHE A 158 20.97 -25.35 -70.31
N ASN A 159 20.44 -26.55 -70.48
CA ASN A 159 20.70 -27.37 -71.65
C ASN A 159 19.62 -27.03 -72.69
N THR A 160 19.89 -25.99 -73.48
CA THR A 160 19.01 -25.44 -74.54
C THR A 160 18.92 -26.37 -75.78
N GLY A 161 18.92 -27.69 -75.55
CA GLY A 161 18.88 -28.69 -76.61
C GLY A 161 17.47 -29.20 -76.91
N ASP A 162 16.70 -29.59 -75.88
CA ASP A 162 15.58 -30.53 -76.11
C ASP A 162 14.28 -30.25 -75.34
N GLN A 163 14.10 -29.04 -74.80
CA GLN A 163 12.83 -28.64 -74.17
C GLN A 163 11.81 -28.17 -75.23
N PRO A 164 10.52 -28.57 -75.13
CA PRO A 164 9.48 -28.06 -76.02
C PRO A 164 9.31 -26.54 -75.83
N LEU A 165 9.03 -25.82 -76.93
CA LEU A 165 8.85 -24.36 -76.89
C LEU A 165 7.71 -24.00 -75.93
N THR A 166 7.92 -22.97 -75.11
CA THR A 166 6.82 -22.43 -74.29
C THR A 166 5.74 -21.80 -75.18
N ALA A 167 4.50 -21.69 -74.70
CA ALA A 167 3.39 -21.14 -75.49
C ALA A 167 3.68 -19.74 -76.07
N MET A 168 4.44 -18.91 -75.34
CA MET A 168 4.88 -17.59 -75.80
C MET A 168 5.92 -17.68 -76.94
N GLN A 169 6.83 -18.65 -76.87
CA GLN A 169 7.83 -18.91 -77.91
C GLN A 169 7.22 -19.52 -79.17
N GLU A 170 6.21 -20.39 -79.04
CA GLU A 170 5.47 -20.90 -80.19
C GLU A 170 4.70 -19.80 -80.91
N ALA A 171 4.08 -18.88 -80.16
CA ALA A 171 3.40 -17.72 -80.72
C ALA A 171 4.38 -16.79 -81.46
N ALA A 172 5.54 -16.51 -80.88
CA ALA A 172 6.59 -15.72 -81.53
C ALA A 172 7.18 -16.42 -82.78
N ARG A 173 7.36 -17.75 -82.76
CA ARG A 173 7.74 -18.55 -83.93
C ARG A 173 6.71 -18.41 -85.05
N LYS A 174 5.43 -18.61 -84.73
CA LYS A 174 4.32 -18.50 -85.70
C LYS A 174 4.20 -17.08 -86.27
N ALA A 175 4.31 -16.06 -85.43
CA ALA A 175 4.26 -14.66 -85.85
C ALA A 175 5.42 -14.28 -86.78
N ALA A 176 6.59 -14.87 -86.57
CA ALA A 176 7.77 -14.63 -87.40
C ALA A 176 7.90 -15.58 -88.60
N GLY A 177 6.97 -16.51 -88.80
CA GLY A 177 6.95 -17.43 -89.95
C GLY A 177 8.14 -18.40 -90.03
N MET A 178 8.83 -18.65 -88.91
CA MET A 178 10.04 -19.48 -88.86
C MET A 178 9.73 -20.95 -88.56
N SER A 179 10.57 -21.87 -89.03
CA SER A 179 10.51 -23.28 -88.60
C SER A 179 10.95 -23.44 -87.14
N GLU A 180 10.58 -24.54 -86.50
CA GLU A 180 10.92 -24.78 -85.09
C GLU A 180 12.44 -24.82 -84.86
N GLU A 181 13.19 -25.47 -85.75
CA GLU A 181 14.64 -25.53 -85.69
C GLU A 181 15.30 -24.16 -85.88
N GLN A 182 14.78 -23.33 -86.80
CA GLN A 182 15.28 -21.97 -87.02
C GLN A 182 15.07 -21.09 -85.79
N TYR A 183 13.91 -21.21 -85.16
CA TYR A 183 13.58 -20.45 -83.96
C TYR A 183 14.45 -20.86 -82.76
N ARG A 184 14.73 -22.17 -82.61
CA ARG A 184 15.62 -22.69 -81.55
C ARG A 184 17.07 -22.25 -81.75
N LYS A 185 17.55 -22.22 -82.99
CA LYS A 185 18.89 -21.70 -83.31
C LYS A 185 19.01 -20.20 -82.99
N ARG A 186 17.94 -19.42 -83.22
CA ARG A 186 17.90 -18.00 -82.86
C ARG A 186 17.93 -17.79 -81.34
N LEU A 187 17.19 -18.59 -80.57
CA LEU A 187 17.24 -18.54 -79.11
C LEU A 187 18.66 -18.84 -78.58
N ALA A 188 19.30 -19.89 -79.11
CA ALA A 188 20.66 -20.24 -78.73
C ALA A 188 21.69 -19.14 -79.07
N GLN A 189 21.49 -18.41 -80.17
CA GLN A 189 22.34 -17.26 -80.54
C GLN A 189 22.11 -16.02 -79.66
N ILE A 190 20.89 -15.81 -79.16
CA ILE A 190 20.58 -14.71 -78.24
C ILE A 190 21.24 -14.96 -76.88
N ASP A 191 21.24 -16.21 -76.39
CA ASP A 191 21.90 -16.58 -75.13
C ASP A 191 23.44 -16.55 -75.21
N THR A 192 24.03 -16.54 -76.41
CA THR A 192 25.50 -16.48 -76.62
C THR A 192 26.03 -15.11 -77.02
N ALA A 193 25.19 -14.08 -77.13
CA ALA A 193 25.65 -12.72 -77.35
C ALA A 193 26.11 -12.10 -76.02
N PRO A 194 27.40 -11.78 -75.82
CA PRO A 194 27.83 -11.04 -74.65
C PRO A 194 27.24 -9.62 -74.72
N ILE A 195 26.68 -9.16 -73.60
CA ILE A 195 26.38 -7.75 -73.36
C ILE A 195 27.73 -7.02 -73.43
N GLN A 196 27.95 -6.23 -74.49
CA GLN A 196 29.00 -5.20 -74.51
C GLN A 196 28.44 -3.90 -73.97
#